data_AF-A0A2G8JT38-F1
#
_entry.id   AF-A0A2G8JT38-F1
#
_cell.length_a   1.000
_cell.length_b   1.000
_cell.length_c   1.000
_cell.angle_alpha   90.00
_cell.angle_beta   90.00
_cell.angle_gamma   90.00
#
_symmetry.space_group_name_H-M   'P 1'
#
loop_
_entity.id
_entity.type
_entity.pdbx_description
1 polymer ?
#
loop_
_entity_poly.entity_id
_entity_poly.type
_entity_poly.pdbx_seq_one_letter_code
_entity_poly.pdbx_strand_id
1 'polypeptide(L)'
;MSIKRLKRQWLLLMKCSRFQMNVAPKLDRRTMSKGPEIDADCNHTSKAHPIVCEFLNKANQLFVTQGAHVGLRKEHNGILLLDSALQTTIQADSDVVLVEMPHAEVKLLLQYLKSSKTTDSWKKVIEALEDGLKKSKLPNEQAYHRFTKWATVQVWLPQFDFHKVVVGVVKELMQGYQNIPELSVAAALMDRLKRLLPESVPLWLGNTNTDESRRVVNRALMFSEVARRETFDLWPHMDYKWAHPDAMAQAGFYHQPVSPGDDRALCFTCHVCLVCWEPTDEPWSEHERHSSNCPYVQGGATQNVPLSATLATAPAQKHGDGKEPITCVSSSSSCPHLMATSTKHGHICIWDVSDQLTLACEIVVQESDITHSKNQSPVGEVVHAWGEKNNSLDKPGGNSKDKSSDAEEEEVGDDPPLVLFGKLVISGGGEPQSLDSCKQSYV
;
A
#
# COMPACT_ATOMS: atom_id res chain seq x y z
N MET A 1 18.09 0.84 -9.56
CA MET A 1 19.12 0.55 -8.51
C MET A 1 18.92 -0.86 -7.99
N SER A 2 19.96 -1.56 -7.54
CA SER A 2 19.98 -3.04 -7.57
C SER A 2 19.38 -3.75 -6.34
N ILE A 3 18.77 -4.93 -6.58
CA ILE A 3 18.42 -6.01 -5.63
C ILE A 3 19.46 -6.22 -4.52
N LYS A 4 20.75 -5.98 -4.79
CA LYS A 4 21.85 -6.00 -3.80
C LYS A 4 21.63 -5.06 -2.60
N ARG A 5 20.87 -3.97 -2.76
CA ARG A 5 20.53 -2.99 -1.71
C ARG A 5 19.42 -3.51 -0.79
N LEU A 6 18.33 -4.02 -1.37
CA LEU A 6 17.24 -4.69 -0.65
C LEU A 6 17.76 -5.93 0.09
N LYS A 7 18.57 -6.79 -0.55
CA LYS A 7 19.20 -7.94 0.13
C LYS A 7 20.05 -7.52 1.33
N ARG A 8 20.74 -6.36 1.30
CA ARG A 8 21.48 -5.84 2.46
C ARG A 8 20.57 -5.35 3.58
N GLN A 9 19.47 -4.67 3.26
CA GLN A 9 18.49 -4.20 4.25
C GLN A 9 17.74 -5.38 4.90
N TRP A 10 17.37 -6.38 4.10
CA TRP A 10 16.81 -7.65 4.55
C TRP A 10 17.79 -8.45 5.46
N LEU A 11 19.07 -8.54 5.07
CA LEU A 11 20.13 -9.13 5.91
C LEU A 11 20.44 -8.32 7.19
N LEU A 12 20.04 -7.06 7.28
CA LEU A 12 20.14 -6.25 8.51
C LEU A 12 18.93 -6.48 9.41
N LEU A 13 17.72 -6.57 8.86
CA LEU A 13 16.51 -6.93 9.59
C LEU A 13 16.60 -8.31 10.23
N MET A 14 17.17 -9.29 9.52
CA MET A 14 17.46 -10.64 10.04
C MET A 14 18.59 -10.67 11.10
N LYS A 15 19.32 -9.57 11.32
CA LYS A 15 20.38 -9.46 12.34
C LYS A 15 19.97 -8.66 13.58
N CYS A 16 18.95 -7.82 13.48
CA CYS A 16 18.23 -7.31 14.64
C CYS A 16 17.26 -8.38 15.12
N SER A 17 17.29 -8.75 16.41
CA SER A 17 16.56 -9.89 17.00
C SER A 17 15.02 -9.83 16.96
N ARG A 18 14.42 -8.95 16.15
CA ARG A 18 12.97 -8.69 16.07
C ARG A 18 12.26 -9.38 14.90
N PHE A 19 12.97 -9.78 13.85
CA PHE A 19 12.41 -10.52 12.71
C PHE A 19 13.01 -11.94 12.64
N GLN A 20 12.53 -12.85 13.49
CA GLN A 20 12.85 -14.28 13.37
C GLN A 20 11.91 -14.95 12.35
N MET A 21 12.34 -15.06 11.09
CA MET A 21 11.76 -16.05 10.16
C MET A 21 12.40 -17.42 10.41
N ASN A 22 11.61 -18.48 10.26
CA ASN A 22 12.08 -19.87 10.44
C ASN A 22 13.08 -20.28 9.35
N VAL A 23 14.37 -20.11 9.65
CA VAL A 23 15.43 -20.97 9.13
C VAL A 23 16.25 -21.46 10.33
N ALA A 24 15.86 -22.62 10.87
CA ALA A 24 16.60 -23.33 11.92
C ALA A 24 17.98 -23.78 11.38
N PRO A 25 19.04 -23.92 12.22
CA PRO A 25 18.95 -24.37 13.61
C PRO A 25 19.69 -23.55 14.69
N LYS A 26 19.13 -23.66 15.92
CA LYS A 26 19.77 -23.54 17.25
C LYS A 26 20.70 -22.35 17.51
N LEU A 27 20.16 -21.31 18.16
CA LEU A 27 20.90 -20.58 19.21
C LEU A 27 19.96 -20.11 20.33
N ASP A 28 20.54 -19.88 21.51
CA ASP A 28 19.88 -19.97 22.82
C ASP A 28 18.95 -18.78 23.16
N ARG A 29 17.91 -19.04 23.97
CA ARG A 29 16.95 -18.04 24.46
C ARG A 29 17.38 -17.48 25.81
N ARG A 30 17.79 -16.21 25.86
CA ARG A 30 17.70 -15.37 27.07
C ARG A 30 17.72 -13.86 26.74
N THR A 31 17.05 -13.09 27.61
CA THR A 31 17.01 -11.62 27.71
C THR A 31 16.54 -10.82 26.48
N MET A 32 15.26 -10.47 26.45
CA MET A 32 14.79 -9.14 26.04
C MET A 32 13.73 -8.63 27.03
N SER A 33 13.78 -7.35 27.36
CA SER A 33 12.92 -6.68 28.35
C SER A 33 11.57 -6.26 27.76
N LYS A 34 10.50 -6.36 28.56
CA LYS A 34 9.14 -5.95 28.19
C LYS A 34 9.04 -4.43 27.99
N GLY A 35 8.44 -4.01 26.88
CA GLY A 35 7.70 -2.74 26.78
C GLY A 35 6.24 -2.95 27.20
N PRO A 36 5.44 -1.88 27.36
CA PRO A 36 4.04 -2.01 27.76
C PRO A 36 3.22 -2.73 26.68
N GLU A 37 2.59 -3.83 27.08
CA GLU A 37 1.56 -4.54 26.30
C GLU A 37 0.28 -3.68 26.29
N ILE A 38 -0.26 -3.38 25.10
CA ILE A 38 -1.61 -2.82 24.93
C ILE A 38 -2.48 -3.97 24.40
N ASP A 39 -3.56 -4.26 25.13
CA ASP A 39 -4.46 -5.43 25.04
C ASP A 39 -4.19 -6.45 23.92
N ALA A 40 -3.48 -7.52 24.30
CA ALA A 40 -3.58 -8.82 23.67
C ALA A 40 -4.46 -9.73 24.55
N ASP A 41 -5.78 -9.59 24.48
CA ASP A 41 -6.70 -10.49 25.17
C ASP A 41 -6.78 -11.85 24.44
N CYS A 42 -5.74 -12.66 24.64
CA CYS A 42 -5.72 -14.06 24.23
C CYS A 42 -4.89 -14.90 25.20
N ASN A 43 -5.49 -15.24 26.35
CA ASN A 43 -4.98 -16.25 27.28
C ASN A 43 -5.09 -17.69 26.71
N HIS A 44 -4.43 -17.93 25.58
CA HIS A 44 -4.08 -19.26 25.10
C HIS A 44 -2.66 -19.24 24.52
N THR A 45 -1.92 -20.33 24.70
CA THR A 45 -0.51 -20.49 24.33
C THR A 45 -0.27 -20.32 22.81
N SER A 46 -0.18 -19.08 22.37
CA SER A 46 -0.09 -18.71 20.95
C SER A 46 1.34 -18.79 20.45
N LYS A 47 1.57 -19.62 19.43
CA LYS A 47 2.77 -19.53 18.59
C LYS A 47 2.64 -18.25 17.77
N ALA A 48 3.57 -17.30 17.96
CA ALA A 48 3.58 -16.07 17.19
C ALA A 48 3.54 -16.37 15.68
N HIS A 49 2.57 -15.79 14.97
CA HIS A 49 2.43 -15.97 13.53
C HIS A 49 3.66 -15.40 12.82
N PRO A 50 4.27 -16.14 11.88
CA PRO A 50 5.43 -15.67 11.14
C PRO A 50 5.05 -14.48 10.27
N ILE A 51 5.98 -13.55 10.10
CA ILE A 51 5.85 -12.47 9.11
C ILE A 51 6.26 -13.03 7.75
N VAL A 52 5.42 -12.87 6.75
CA VAL A 52 5.71 -13.22 5.35
C VAL A 52 5.87 -11.92 4.57
N CYS A 53 6.94 -11.81 3.79
CA CYS A 53 7.23 -10.64 2.97
C CYS A 53 7.50 -11.04 1.52
N GLU A 54 6.87 -10.36 0.57
CA GLU A 54 7.07 -10.55 -0.86
C GLU A 54 7.36 -9.22 -1.56
N PHE A 55 8.33 -9.20 -2.47
CA PHE A 55 8.73 -7.98 -3.17
C PHE A 55 8.25 -7.97 -4.62
N LEU A 56 7.37 -7.01 -4.92
CA LEU A 56 6.69 -6.85 -6.19
C LEU A 56 7.56 -6.04 -7.15
N ASN A 57 8.42 -6.73 -7.90
CA ASN A 57 9.43 -6.11 -8.77
C ASN A 57 8.86 -5.09 -9.78
N LYS A 58 7.62 -5.27 -10.27
CA LYS A 58 7.00 -4.34 -11.23
C LYS A 58 6.48 -3.06 -10.57
N ALA A 59 5.90 -3.16 -9.37
CA ALA A 59 5.38 -2.01 -8.62
C ALA A 59 6.46 -1.27 -7.79
N ASN A 60 7.61 -1.92 -7.54
CA ASN A 60 8.63 -1.49 -6.56
C ASN A 60 8.04 -1.34 -5.15
N GLN A 61 7.26 -2.33 -4.73
CA GLN A 61 6.56 -2.36 -3.45
C GLN A 61 6.83 -3.68 -2.70
N LEU A 62 6.72 -3.64 -1.37
CA LEU A 62 6.80 -4.80 -0.50
C LEU A 62 5.41 -5.13 0.05
N PHE A 63 4.89 -6.31 -0.28
CA PHE A 63 3.73 -6.90 0.35
C PHE A 63 4.17 -7.62 1.63
N VAL A 64 3.46 -7.43 2.73
CA VAL A 64 3.79 -7.95 4.06
C VAL A 64 2.53 -8.52 4.69
N THR A 65 2.60 -9.69 5.32
CA THR A 65 1.50 -10.25 6.10
C THR A 65 1.96 -10.79 7.45
N GLN A 66 1.07 -10.73 8.45
CA GLN A 66 1.24 -11.43 9.73
C GLN A 66 -0.12 -11.64 10.41
N GLY A 67 -0.39 -12.88 10.83
CA GLY A 67 -1.72 -13.23 11.35
C GLY A 67 -2.77 -12.93 10.29
N ALA A 68 -3.78 -12.11 10.60
CA ALA A 68 -4.80 -11.69 9.66
C ALA A 68 -4.50 -10.35 8.94
N HIS A 69 -3.34 -9.73 9.16
CA HIS A 69 -3.02 -8.40 8.61
C HIS A 69 -2.28 -8.49 7.28
N VAL A 70 -2.60 -7.58 6.36
CA VAL A 70 -2.00 -7.41 5.04
C VAL A 70 -1.57 -5.95 4.86
N GLY A 71 -0.31 -5.72 4.54
CA GLY A 71 0.27 -4.39 4.33
C GLY A 71 1.01 -4.31 3.00
N LEU A 72 1.02 -3.12 2.42
CA LEU A 72 1.74 -2.81 1.18
C LEU A 72 2.60 -1.56 1.40
N ARG A 73 3.88 -1.63 1.04
CA ARG A 73 4.88 -0.61 1.38
C ARG A 73 5.76 -0.25 0.20
N LYS A 74 5.69 1.02 -0.23
CA LYS A 74 6.69 1.63 -1.11
C LYS A 74 7.88 2.16 -0.29
N GLU A 75 9.02 2.43 -0.93
CA GLU A 75 10.15 3.09 -0.24
C GLU A 75 9.90 4.59 -0.02
N HIS A 76 10.12 5.07 1.20
CA HIS A 76 10.13 6.49 1.56
C HIS A 76 11.58 6.98 1.59
N ASN A 77 11.98 7.86 0.67
CA ASN A 77 13.34 8.42 0.60
C ASN A 77 14.48 7.36 0.59
N GLY A 78 14.20 6.14 0.11
CA GLY A 78 15.12 5.00 0.12
C GLY A 78 15.20 4.23 1.45
N ILE A 79 14.15 4.31 2.27
CA ILE A 79 13.91 3.56 3.50
C ILE A 79 12.57 2.83 3.36
N LEU A 80 12.48 1.58 3.84
CA LEU A 80 11.20 0.89 4.01
C LEU A 80 10.79 1.03 5.48
N LEU A 81 9.58 1.55 5.72
CA LEU A 81 9.01 1.74 7.05
C LEU A 81 8.27 0.45 7.43
N LEU A 82 8.94 -0.42 8.19
CA LEU A 82 8.53 -1.81 8.41
C LEU A 82 7.92 -2.07 9.78
N ASP A 83 8.32 -1.32 10.81
CA ASP A 83 7.71 -1.46 12.15
C ASP A 83 6.23 -1.06 12.12
N SER A 84 5.87 -0.14 11.22
CA SER A 84 4.50 0.30 10.95
C SER A 84 3.85 -0.33 9.71
N ALA A 85 4.42 -1.40 9.15
CA ALA A 85 3.92 -2.03 7.92
C ALA A 85 2.54 -2.70 8.05
N LEU A 86 2.19 -3.13 9.27
CA LEU A 86 0.96 -3.90 9.55
C LEU A 86 -0.02 -3.16 10.48
N GLN A 87 0.18 -1.86 10.70
CA GLN A 87 -0.77 -1.03 11.45
C GLN A 87 -1.99 -0.73 10.58
N THR A 88 -3.17 -1.18 11.03
CA THR A 88 -4.46 -0.86 10.40
C THR A 88 -4.94 0.54 10.76
N THR A 89 -6.10 0.92 10.24
CA THR A 89 -6.87 2.03 10.81
C THR A 89 -7.24 1.76 12.27
N ILE A 90 -7.40 2.84 13.03
CA ILE A 90 -7.86 2.86 14.43
C ILE A 90 -9.40 2.94 14.49
N GLN A 91 -9.98 2.98 15.69
CA GLN A 91 -11.44 3.10 15.88
C GLN A 91 -11.84 4.51 16.34
N ALA A 92 -11.03 5.14 17.18
CA ALA A 92 -11.22 6.50 17.69
C ALA A 92 -9.94 7.34 17.59
N ASP A 93 -10.08 8.66 17.54
CA ASP A 93 -8.94 9.59 17.53
C ASP A 93 -8.17 9.61 18.88
N SER A 94 -8.78 9.10 19.95
CA SER A 94 -8.12 8.80 21.23
C SER A 94 -7.12 7.64 21.17
N ASP A 95 -7.20 6.77 20.15
CA ASP A 95 -6.40 5.54 20.10
C ASP A 95 -4.92 5.85 19.86
N VAL A 96 -4.04 5.04 20.47
CA VAL A 96 -2.59 5.18 20.34
C VAL A 96 -2.13 4.61 19.00
N VAL A 97 -1.46 5.43 18.19
CA VAL A 97 -0.86 5.05 16.90
C VAL A 97 0.65 4.94 17.00
N LEU A 98 1.22 3.96 16.29
CA LEU A 98 2.64 3.94 15.94
C LEU A 98 2.88 4.81 14.71
N VAL A 99 3.73 5.80 14.88
CA VAL A 99 4.32 6.59 13.79
C VAL A 99 5.80 6.27 13.70
N GLU A 100 6.18 5.61 12.62
CA GLU A 100 7.57 5.29 12.28
C GLU A 100 8.11 6.34 11.29
N MET A 101 9.18 7.05 11.64
CA MET A 101 9.76 8.12 10.83
C MET A 101 11.26 7.92 10.60
N PRO A 102 11.82 8.40 9.48
CA PRO A 102 13.26 8.62 9.37
C PRO A 102 13.79 9.53 10.48
N HIS A 103 14.91 9.14 11.10
CA HIS A 103 15.55 9.87 12.20
C HIS A 103 15.91 11.32 11.84
N ALA A 104 16.14 11.64 10.56
CA ALA A 104 16.35 13.00 10.08
C ALA A 104 15.08 13.87 10.17
N GLU A 105 13.92 13.32 9.81
CA GLU A 105 12.63 14.02 9.82
C GLU A 105 12.18 14.29 11.27
N VAL A 106 12.41 13.35 12.19
CA VAL A 106 12.18 13.56 13.63
C VAL A 106 13.03 14.70 14.18
N LYS A 107 14.30 14.82 13.77
CA LYS A 107 15.17 15.92 14.20
C LYS A 107 14.69 17.27 13.70
N LEU A 108 14.29 17.36 12.43
CA LEU A 108 13.72 18.58 11.83
C LEU A 108 12.47 19.03 12.60
N LEU A 109 11.49 18.14 12.75
CA LEU A 109 10.25 18.44 13.49
C LEU A 109 10.54 18.85 14.96
N LEU A 110 11.40 18.11 15.66
CA LEU A 110 11.75 18.40 17.05
C LEU A 110 12.50 19.74 17.21
N GLN A 111 13.33 20.11 16.23
CA GLN A 111 14.02 21.41 16.22
C GLN A 111 13.01 22.56 16.14
N TYR A 112 12.04 22.48 15.24
CA TYR A 112 10.98 23.49 15.13
C TYR A 112 10.12 23.56 16.38
N LEU A 113 9.60 22.42 16.87
CA LEU A 113 8.76 22.35 18.07
C LEU A 113 9.41 22.92 19.34
N LYS A 114 10.75 22.87 19.43
CA LYS A 114 11.53 23.48 20.52
C LYS A 114 11.77 24.99 20.37
N SER A 115 11.74 25.50 19.13
CA SER A 115 11.94 26.92 18.84
C SER A 115 10.64 27.74 18.88
N SER A 116 9.48 27.12 18.63
CA SER A 116 8.17 27.78 18.71
C SER A 116 7.59 27.75 20.13
N LYS A 117 6.46 28.45 20.33
CA LYS A 117 5.82 28.66 21.64
C LYS A 117 5.11 27.38 22.11
N THR A 118 5.79 26.58 22.92
CA THR A 118 5.31 25.27 23.38
C THR A 118 4.01 25.36 24.21
N THR A 119 2.95 24.68 23.74
CA THR A 119 1.74 24.41 24.54
C THR A 119 1.87 23.07 25.28
N ASP A 120 1.02 22.78 26.27
CA ASP A 120 1.07 21.50 27.00
C ASP A 120 0.85 20.28 26.10
N SER A 121 0.00 20.39 25.06
CA SER A 121 -0.12 19.37 24.01
C SER A 121 1.19 19.14 23.25
N TRP A 122 1.98 20.18 23.02
CA TRP A 122 3.25 20.06 22.30
C TRP A 122 4.33 19.40 23.18
N LYS A 123 4.33 19.63 24.50
CA LYS A 123 5.28 19.00 25.44
C LYS A 123 5.24 17.47 25.35
N LYS A 124 4.05 16.86 25.41
CA LYS A 124 3.89 15.40 25.26
C LYS A 124 4.51 14.87 23.97
N VAL A 125 4.27 15.56 22.84
CA VAL A 125 4.81 15.16 21.53
C VAL A 125 6.33 15.32 21.47
N ILE A 126 6.86 16.43 22.01
CA ILE A 126 8.31 16.67 22.14
C ILE A 126 8.99 15.57 22.97
N GLU A 127 8.42 15.22 24.14
CA GLU A 127 8.94 14.17 25.02
C GLU A 127 8.95 12.79 24.34
N ALA A 128 7.88 12.43 23.63
CA ALA A 128 7.80 11.17 22.89
C ALA A 128 8.77 11.11 21.70
N LEU A 129 8.96 12.22 20.96
CA LEU A 129 9.96 12.32 19.89
C LEU A 129 11.39 12.20 20.45
N GLU A 130 11.67 12.82 21.60
CA GLU A 130 12.97 12.68 22.28
C GLU A 130 13.23 11.26 22.78
N ASP A 131 12.25 10.62 23.39
CA ASP A 131 12.34 9.25 23.87
C ASP A 131 12.54 8.26 22.71
N GLY A 132 11.78 8.42 21.63
CA GLY A 132 12.00 7.69 20.37
C GLY A 132 13.43 7.85 19.84
N LEU A 133 13.96 9.09 19.80
CA LEU A 133 15.35 9.35 19.41
C LEU A 133 16.35 8.66 20.35
N LYS A 134 16.14 8.71 21.68
CA LYS A 134 16.99 8.05 22.69
C LYS A 134 17.01 6.53 22.46
N LYS A 135 15.84 5.92 22.22
CA LYS A 135 15.66 4.48 21.95
C LYS A 135 16.21 4.03 20.59
N SER A 136 16.23 4.90 19.57
CA SER A 136 16.74 4.59 18.23
C SER A 136 18.27 4.49 18.12
N LYS A 137 19.02 4.84 19.18
CA LYS A 137 20.49 4.82 19.17
C LYS A 137 21.03 3.39 19.03
N LEU A 138 21.70 3.12 17.91
CA LEU A 138 22.39 1.85 17.67
C LEU A 138 23.55 1.63 18.66
N PRO A 139 23.83 0.38 19.13
CA PRO A 139 24.80 0.12 20.19
C PRO A 139 26.29 0.42 19.89
N ASN A 140 26.65 0.86 18.68
CA ASN A 140 28.05 1.01 18.29
C ASN A 140 28.30 2.28 17.45
N GLU A 141 29.03 3.23 18.04
CA GLU A 141 29.34 4.55 17.49
C GLU A 141 30.11 4.51 16.16
N GLN A 142 30.93 3.47 15.91
CA GLN A 142 31.69 3.37 14.66
C GLN A 142 30.83 2.96 13.46
N ALA A 143 29.64 2.37 13.69
CA ALA A 143 28.66 2.10 12.65
C ALA A 143 27.83 3.37 12.31
N TYR A 144 27.64 4.27 13.29
CA TYR A 144 26.72 5.41 13.27
C TYR A 144 26.80 6.26 11.98
N HIS A 145 28.00 6.64 11.54
CA HIS A 145 28.18 7.48 10.34
C HIS A 145 27.81 6.81 9.01
N ARG A 146 27.75 5.47 8.95
CA ARG A 146 27.37 4.73 7.72
C ARG A 146 25.89 4.37 7.66
N PHE A 147 25.18 4.38 8.79
CA PHE A 147 23.81 3.84 8.88
C PHE A 147 22.74 4.84 9.37
N THR A 148 23.11 6.00 9.91
CA THR A 148 22.15 7.05 10.31
C THR A 148 21.19 7.50 9.20
N LYS A 149 21.54 7.34 7.92
CA LYS A 149 20.64 7.58 6.79
C LYS A 149 19.40 6.67 6.77
N TRP A 150 19.47 5.47 7.34
CA TRP A 150 18.37 4.49 7.36
C TRP A 150 17.81 4.24 8.77
N ALA A 151 18.25 5.00 9.77
CA ALA A 151 17.71 4.88 11.12
C ALA A 151 16.26 5.40 11.14
N THR A 152 15.34 4.57 11.61
CA THR A 152 13.96 4.95 11.90
C THR A 152 13.76 5.18 13.39
N VAL A 153 12.72 5.94 13.73
CA VAL A 153 12.29 6.26 15.08
C VAL A 153 10.83 5.88 15.20
N GLN A 154 10.50 5.14 16.26
CA GLN A 154 9.14 4.74 16.59
C GLN A 154 8.59 5.71 17.64
N VAL A 155 7.42 6.30 17.37
CA VAL A 155 6.70 7.19 18.28
C VAL A 155 5.31 6.62 18.52
N TRP A 156 4.92 6.49 19.79
CA TRP A 156 3.63 5.96 20.21
C TRP A 156 2.86 7.05 20.95
N LEU A 157 1.78 7.54 20.37
CA LEU A 157 0.97 8.65 20.89
C LEU A 157 -0.51 8.49 20.49
N PRO A 158 -1.46 9.03 21.26
CA PRO A 158 -2.85 9.20 20.79
C PRO A 158 -2.89 9.96 19.46
N GLN A 159 -3.69 9.48 18.49
CA GLN A 159 -3.78 10.07 17.16
C GLN A 159 -4.13 11.56 17.23
N PHE A 160 -5.11 11.91 18.07
CA PHE A 160 -5.58 13.28 18.26
C PHE A 160 -4.47 14.22 18.76
N ASP A 161 -3.72 13.81 19.79
CA ASP A 161 -2.64 14.62 20.37
C ASP A 161 -1.56 14.89 19.32
N PHE A 162 -1.15 13.89 18.53
CA PHE A 162 -0.14 14.07 17.48
C PHE A 162 -0.68 14.90 16.31
N HIS A 163 -1.88 14.57 15.80
CA HIS A 163 -2.52 15.26 14.68
C HIS A 163 -2.72 16.75 14.97
N LYS A 164 -3.18 17.09 16.18
CA LYS A 164 -3.36 18.48 16.64
C LYS A 164 -2.05 19.28 16.60
N VAL A 165 -0.92 18.67 16.96
CA VAL A 165 0.39 19.34 16.92
C VAL A 165 0.86 19.57 15.48
N VAL A 166 0.80 18.55 14.61
CA VAL A 166 1.27 18.72 13.22
C VAL A 166 0.38 19.65 12.40
N VAL A 167 -0.93 19.67 12.64
CA VAL A 167 -1.86 20.68 12.07
C VAL A 167 -1.48 22.09 12.53
N GLY A 168 -1.10 22.26 13.81
CA GLY A 168 -0.58 23.52 14.34
C GLY A 168 0.68 23.99 13.61
N VAL A 169 1.67 23.11 13.47
CA VAL A 169 2.94 23.38 12.76
C VAL A 169 2.69 23.77 11.30
N VAL A 170 1.88 23.00 10.55
CA VAL A 170 1.54 23.31 9.16
C VAL A 170 0.85 24.68 9.06
N LYS A 171 -0.08 24.98 9.98
CA LYS A 171 -0.78 26.26 10.01
C LYS A 171 0.16 27.44 10.30
N GLU A 172 1.04 27.33 11.29
CA GLU A 172 2.01 28.38 11.64
C GLU A 172 2.96 28.66 10.47
N LEU A 173 3.54 27.61 9.88
CA LEU A 173 4.47 27.72 8.74
C LEU A 173 3.81 28.31 7.49
N MET A 174 2.57 27.88 7.17
CA MET A 174 1.83 28.40 6.01
C MET A 174 1.38 29.84 6.21
N GLN A 175 0.96 30.24 7.42
CA GLN A 175 0.62 31.64 7.73
C GLN A 175 1.85 32.55 7.69
N GLY A 176 3.03 32.04 8.04
CA GLY A 176 4.31 32.74 7.90
C GLY A 176 4.92 32.72 6.50
N TYR A 177 4.29 32.07 5.51
CA TYR A 177 4.84 31.81 4.17
C TYR A 177 6.23 31.13 4.21
N GLN A 178 6.48 30.29 5.22
CA GLN A 178 7.77 29.65 5.47
C GLN A 178 7.88 28.30 4.76
N ASN A 179 8.44 28.30 3.55
CA ASN A 179 8.72 27.08 2.76
C ASN A 179 10.01 26.39 3.24
N ILE A 180 10.00 25.87 4.47
CA ILE A 180 11.13 25.18 5.13
C ILE A 180 10.89 23.67 5.27
N PRO A 181 11.93 22.81 5.36
CA PRO A 181 11.77 21.34 5.37
C PRO A 181 10.78 20.77 6.38
N GLU A 182 10.63 21.45 7.52
CA GLU A 182 9.69 21.10 8.58
C GLU A 182 8.22 21.17 8.14
N LEU A 183 7.88 22.03 7.16
CA LEU A 183 6.53 22.09 6.58
C LEU A 183 6.20 20.78 5.84
N SER A 184 7.13 20.29 5.01
CA SER A 184 6.93 19.04 4.26
C SER A 184 6.84 17.83 5.20
N VAL A 185 7.65 17.78 6.27
CA VAL A 185 7.56 16.72 7.30
C VAL A 185 6.23 16.78 8.04
N ALA A 186 5.80 17.95 8.48
CA ALA A 186 4.54 18.11 9.21
C ALA A 186 3.31 17.82 8.32
N ALA A 187 3.35 18.20 7.04
CA ALA A 187 2.30 17.89 6.07
C ALA A 187 2.20 16.38 5.80
N ALA A 188 3.33 15.68 5.60
CA ALA A 188 3.35 14.22 5.40
C ALA A 188 2.82 13.47 6.64
N LEU A 189 3.15 13.93 7.84
CA LEU A 189 2.57 13.38 9.07
C LEU A 189 1.08 13.66 9.20
N MET A 190 0.62 14.85 8.80
CA MET A 190 -0.81 15.19 8.80
C MET A 190 -1.61 14.31 7.83
N ASP A 191 -1.10 14.02 6.62
CA ASP A 191 -1.71 13.08 5.66
C ASP A 191 -1.79 11.67 6.27
N ARG A 192 -0.67 11.14 6.76
CA ARG A 192 -0.59 9.81 7.39
C ARG A 192 -1.54 9.67 8.57
N LEU A 193 -1.55 10.62 9.49
CA LEU A 193 -2.38 10.56 10.70
C LEU A 193 -3.87 10.61 10.36
N LYS A 194 -4.27 11.36 9.32
CA LYS A 194 -5.66 11.36 8.83
C LYS A 194 -6.04 10.01 8.22
N ARG A 195 -5.16 9.39 7.42
CA ARG A 195 -5.40 8.07 6.80
C ARG A 195 -5.50 6.92 7.81
N LEU A 196 -5.00 7.08 9.04
CA LEU A 196 -5.16 6.08 10.09
C LEU A 196 -6.55 6.11 10.75
N LEU A 197 -7.35 7.15 10.56
CA LEU A 197 -8.74 7.18 11.03
C LEU A 197 -9.62 6.27 10.14
N PRO A 198 -10.68 5.66 10.70
CA PRO A 198 -11.63 4.89 9.89
C PRO A 198 -12.36 5.80 8.89
N GLU A 199 -12.64 5.28 7.70
CA GLU A 199 -13.15 6.06 6.57
C GLU A 199 -14.42 6.84 6.90
N SER A 200 -14.36 8.15 6.70
CA SER A 200 -15.51 9.05 6.79
C SER A 200 -15.54 9.97 5.58
N VAL A 201 -15.93 9.38 4.44
CA VAL A 201 -16.00 9.95 3.07
C VAL A 201 -14.66 9.92 2.31
N PRO A 202 -14.64 9.59 0.99
CA PRO A 202 -13.44 9.74 0.15
C PRO A 202 -12.90 11.17 0.21
N LEU A 203 -11.60 11.32 0.49
CA LEU A 203 -11.00 12.59 0.90
C LEU A 203 -11.26 13.75 -0.08
N TRP A 204 -11.31 13.49 -1.38
CA TRP A 204 -11.49 14.51 -2.41
C TRP A 204 -12.93 15.06 -2.52
N LEU A 205 -13.95 14.31 -2.07
CA LEU A 205 -15.35 14.70 -2.13
C LEU A 205 -15.71 15.70 -1.02
N GLY A 206 -16.13 16.90 -1.42
CA GLY A 206 -16.85 17.82 -0.53
C GLY A 206 -18.14 17.18 0.01
N ASN A 207 -18.58 17.63 1.18
CA ASN A 207 -19.73 17.08 1.88
C ASN A 207 -21.04 17.35 1.10
N THR A 208 -21.48 16.40 0.27
CA THR A 208 -22.65 16.54 -0.62
C THR A 208 -23.86 15.76 -0.12
N ASN A 209 -24.69 16.43 0.67
CA ASN A 209 -26.12 16.21 0.52
C ASN A 209 -26.58 16.98 -0.73
N THR A 210 -27.17 16.24 -1.68
CA THR A 210 -27.74 16.68 -2.98
C THR A 210 -26.76 16.91 -4.15
N ASP A 211 -27.16 16.30 -5.28
CA ASP A 211 -26.74 16.50 -6.67
C ASP A 211 -25.30 16.11 -7.09
N GLU A 212 -25.20 14.97 -7.81
CA GLU A 212 -23.96 14.49 -8.45
C GLU A 212 -23.40 15.44 -9.51
N SER A 213 -24.21 16.40 -10.03
CA SER A 213 -23.80 17.34 -11.07
C SER A 213 -22.73 18.36 -10.62
N ARG A 214 -22.49 18.49 -9.31
CA ARG A 214 -21.53 19.46 -8.74
C ARG A 214 -20.60 18.83 -7.71
N ARG A 215 -19.66 17.99 -8.17
CA ARG A 215 -18.54 17.49 -7.37
C ARG A 215 -17.65 18.67 -6.93
N VAL A 216 -17.84 19.17 -5.71
CA VAL A 216 -17.03 20.26 -5.14
C VAL A 216 -15.72 19.70 -4.62
N VAL A 217 -14.62 19.93 -5.36
CA VAL A 217 -13.26 19.56 -4.94
C VAL A 217 -12.88 20.26 -3.63
N ASN A 218 -12.51 19.48 -2.62
CA ASN A 218 -12.02 20.02 -1.36
C ASN A 218 -10.56 20.51 -1.47
N ARG A 219 -10.39 21.78 -1.84
CA ARG A 219 -9.08 22.44 -2.00
C ARG A 219 -8.16 22.31 -0.78
N ALA A 220 -8.71 22.19 0.43
CA ALA A 220 -7.92 22.05 1.66
C ALA A 220 -7.17 20.71 1.76
N LEU A 221 -7.41 19.76 0.85
CA LEU A 221 -6.76 18.44 0.81
C LEU A 221 -5.84 18.25 -0.40
N MET A 222 -5.80 19.21 -1.34
CA MET A 222 -4.98 19.16 -2.55
C MET A 222 -3.46 19.28 -2.29
N PHE A 223 -3.05 19.43 -1.03
CA PHE A 223 -1.65 19.22 -0.62
C PHE A 223 -1.20 17.76 -0.80
N SER A 224 -2.14 16.80 -0.76
CA SER A 224 -1.89 15.38 -0.96
C SER A 224 -1.94 15.02 -2.44
N GLU A 225 -0.85 14.47 -3.01
CA GLU A 225 -0.77 14.10 -4.43
C GLU A 225 -1.81 13.04 -4.82
N VAL A 226 -2.11 12.10 -3.91
CA VAL A 226 -3.21 11.12 -4.08
C VAL A 226 -4.54 11.83 -4.26
N ALA A 227 -4.88 12.78 -3.38
CA ALA A 227 -6.15 13.51 -3.45
C ALA A 227 -6.24 14.39 -4.69
N ARG A 228 -5.10 14.92 -5.19
CA ARG A 228 -5.06 15.61 -6.49
C ARG A 228 -5.37 14.66 -7.64
N ARG A 229 -4.71 13.49 -7.69
CA ARG A 229 -4.90 12.48 -8.74
C ARG A 229 -6.35 11.98 -8.81
N GLU A 230 -7.01 11.82 -7.66
CA GLU A 230 -8.42 11.41 -7.56
C GLU A 230 -9.40 12.39 -8.23
N THR A 231 -9.04 13.66 -8.44
CA THR A 231 -9.90 14.64 -9.13
C THR A 231 -9.97 14.48 -10.66
N PHE A 232 -9.09 13.67 -11.26
CA PHE A 232 -9.00 13.47 -12.71
C PHE A 232 -9.92 12.33 -13.21
N ASP A 233 -10.93 11.96 -12.43
CA ASP A 233 -11.95 10.94 -12.77
C ASP A 233 -12.72 11.25 -14.06
N LEU A 234 -12.96 12.53 -14.33
CA LEU A 234 -13.64 13.07 -15.52
C LEU A 234 -12.69 13.79 -16.49
N TRP A 235 -11.39 13.51 -16.42
CA TRP A 235 -10.38 14.16 -17.27
C TRP A 235 -10.59 13.80 -18.75
N PRO A 236 -10.78 14.78 -19.67
CA PRO A 236 -11.10 14.49 -21.07
C PRO A 236 -9.93 13.90 -21.86
N HIS A 237 -8.69 14.17 -21.44
CA HIS A 237 -7.48 13.94 -22.24
C HIS A 237 -6.72 12.67 -21.84
N MET A 238 -7.43 11.55 -21.67
CA MET A 238 -6.85 10.26 -21.27
C MET A 238 -6.01 9.57 -22.36
N ASP A 239 -6.00 10.10 -23.58
CA ASP A 239 -5.15 9.70 -24.70
C ASP A 239 -3.85 10.55 -24.81
N TYR A 240 -3.70 11.61 -24.00
CA TYR A 240 -2.55 12.50 -24.07
C TYR A 240 -1.35 11.91 -23.33
N LYS A 241 -0.29 11.62 -24.09
CA LYS A 241 0.96 11.02 -23.60
C LYS A 241 1.53 11.67 -22.32
N TRP A 242 1.45 12.99 -22.21
CA TRP A 242 2.09 13.76 -21.13
C TRP A 242 1.11 14.21 -20.05
N ALA A 243 -0.10 14.63 -20.42
CA ALA A 243 -1.11 15.20 -19.52
C ALA A 243 -2.00 14.13 -18.84
N HIS A 244 -1.43 12.96 -18.49
CA HIS A 244 -2.14 11.93 -17.72
C HIS A 244 -2.32 12.33 -16.24
N PRO A 245 -3.32 11.76 -15.53
CA PRO A 245 -3.61 12.05 -14.12
C PRO A 245 -2.41 12.02 -13.17
N ASP A 246 -1.53 11.02 -13.27
CA ASP A 246 -0.33 10.92 -12.41
C ASP A 246 0.64 12.09 -12.66
N ALA A 247 0.91 12.43 -13.92
CA ALA A 247 1.84 13.52 -14.28
C ALA A 247 1.27 14.89 -13.90
N MET A 248 -0.03 15.10 -14.12
CA MET A 248 -0.75 16.29 -13.71
C MET A 248 -0.73 16.48 -12.19
N ALA A 249 -1.09 15.44 -11.43
CA ALA A 249 -1.07 15.46 -9.96
C ALA A 249 0.34 15.66 -9.41
N GLN A 250 1.35 15.04 -10.01
CA GLN A 250 2.76 15.21 -9.65
C GLN A 250 3.23 16.65 -9.89
N ALA A 251 2.87 17.27 -11.01
CA ALA A 251 3.13 18.68 -11.31
C ALA A 251 2.36 19.67 -10.42
N GLY A 252 1.51 19.16 -9.52
CA GLY A 252 0.77 19.95 -8.52
C GLY A 252 -0.64 20.36 -8.97
N PHE A 253 -1.10 19.89 -10.12
CA PHE A 253 -2.44 20.19 -10.59
C PHE A 253 -3.49 19.27 -9.96
N TYR A 254 -4.67 19.82 -9.71
CA TYR A 254 -5.91 19.08 -9.54
C TYR A 254 -6.92 19.56 -10.58
N HIS A 255 -7.73 18.65 -11.08
CA HIS A 255 -8.79 18.92 -12.03
C HIS A 255 -10.00 19.51 -11.30
N GLN A 256 -10.63 20.53 -11.89
CA GLN A 256 -11.83 21.16 -11.35
C GLN A 256 -12.75 21.61 -12.49
N PRO A 257 -13.50 20.67 -13.10
CA PRO A 257 -14.34 20.96 -14.24
C PRO A 257 -15.53 21.84 -13.85
N VAL A 258 -15.86 22.81 -14.70
CA VAL A 258 -17.09 23.62 -14.62
C VAL A 258 -18.24 22.94 -15.37
N SER A 259 -17.92 22.12 -16.38
CA SER A 259 -18.85 21.33 -17.20
C SER A 259 -18.19 20.03 -17.66
N PRO A 260 -18.97 19.01 -18.11
CA PRO A 260 -18.39 17.82 -18.72
C PRO A 260 -17.48 18.18 -19.91
N GLY A 261 -16.29 17.58 -19.98
CA GLY A 261 -15.29 17.85 -21.02
C GLY A 261 -14.48 19.14 -20.82
N ASP A 262 -14.67 19.87 -19.71
CA ASP A 262 -13.73 20.92 -19.28
C ASP A 262 -12.40 20.27 -18.84
N ASP A 263 -11.27 20.89 -19.20
CA ASP A 263 -9.91 20.43 -18.88
C ASP A 263 -9.21 21.36 -17.86
N ARG A 264 -10.01 22.14 -17.14
CA ARG A 264 -9.55 23.07 -16.11
C ARG A 264 -8.76 22.39 -15.00
N ALA A 265 -7.48 22.74 -14.92
CA ALA A 265 -6.53 22.27 -13.93
C ALA A 265 -5.97 23.42 -13.09
N LEU A 266 -5.91 23.27 -11.75
CA LEU A 266 -5.40 24.29 -10.83
C LEU A 266 -4.23 23.78 -9.98
N CYS A 267 -3.20 24.60 -9.78
CA CYS A 267 -2.11 24.30 -8.85
C CYS A 267 -2.54 24.43 -7.38
N PHE A 268 -2.21 23.44 -6.54
CA PHE A 268 -2.47 23.47 -5.09
C PHE A 268 -1.66 24.52 -4.29
N THR A 269 -0.61 25.10 -4.87
CA THR A 269 0.28 26.07 -4.21
C THR A 269 0.09 27.49 -4.74
N CYS A 270 0.35 27.74 -6.03
CA CYS A 270 0.26 29.09 -6.60
C CYS A 270 -1.14 29.45 -7.14
N HIS A 271 -2.07 28.50 -7.20
CA HIS A 271 -3.42 28.68 -7.73
C HIS A 271 -3.49 29.11 -9.21
N VAL A 272 -2.39 28.95 -9.97
CA VAL A 272 -2.44 29.09 -11.44
C VAL A 272 -3.47 28.10 -12.00
N CYS A 273 -4.25 28.57 -12.96
CA CYS A 273 -5.36 27.84 -13.56
C CYS A 273 -5.08 27.71 -15.07
N LEU A 274 -4.90 26.49 -15.55
CA LEU A 274 -4.65 26.17 -16.96
C LEU A 274 -5.86 25.43 -17.55
N VAL A 275 -6.11 25.66 -18.82
CA VAL A 275 -7.23 25.18 -19.65
C VAL A 275 -6.72 25.07 -21.10
N CYS A 276 -7.45 24.37 -21.95
CA CYS A 276 -7.08 24.13 -23.36
C CYS A 276 -5.74 23.41 -23.49
N TRP A 277 -5.56 22.32 -22.76
CA TRP A 277 -4.37 21.48 -22.83
C TRP A 277 -4.22 20.87 -24.22
N GLU A 278 -2.98 20.81 -24.72
CA GLU A 278 -2.62 20.20 -25.99
C GLU A 278 -1.89 18.85 -25.80
N PRO A 279 -1.91 17.92 -26.77
CA PRO A 279 -1.24 16.61 -26.66
C PRO A 279 0.28 16.68 -26.43
N THR A 280 0.90 17.83 -26.72
CA THR A 280 2.32 18.11 -26.54
C THR A 280 2.67 18.71 -25.19
N ASP A 281 1.70 19.15 -24.39
CA ASP A 281 1.95 19.89 -23.16
C ASP A 281 2.50 19.00 -22.05
N GLU A 282 3.70 19.35 -21.56
CA GLU A 282 4.26 18.75 -20.36
C GLU A 282 3.79 19.54 -19.12
N PRO A 283 3.08 18.92 -18.16
CA PRO A 283 2.50 19.63 -17.02
C PRO A 283 3.50 20.47 -16.22
N TRP A 284 4.73 19.98 -16.03
CA TRP A 284 5.78 20.74 -15.35
C TRP A 284 6.25 21.97 -16.14
N SER A 285 6.43 21.84 -17.45
CA SER A 285 6.87 22.94 -18.32
C SER A 285 5.81 24.04 -18.41
N GLU A 286 4.54 23.67 -18.54
CA GLU A 286 3.45 24.66 -18.57
C GLU A 286 3.24 25.32 -17.20
N HIS A 287 3.42 24.59 -16.09
CA HIS A 287 3.43 25.19 -14.75
C HIS A 287 4.58 26.19 -14.56
N GLU A 288 5.80 25.89 -15.02
CA GLU A 288 6.92 26.83 -14.98
C GLU A 288 6.70 28.04 -15.89
N ARG A 289 6.24 27.81 -17.13
CA ARG A 289 5.96 28.86 -18.12
C ARG A 289 4.91 29.85 -17.63
N HIS A 290 3.83 29.36 -17.01
CA HIS A 290 2.72 30.20 -16.53
C HIS A 290 2.87 30.66 -15.07
N SER A 291 3.77 30.06 -14.29
CA SER A 291 3.95 30.37 -12.85
C SER A 291 5.37 30.07 -12.33
N SER A 292 6.40 30.60 -12.98
CA SER A 292 7.82 30.42 -12.61
C SER A 292 8.19 30.85 -11.17
N ASN A 293 7.36 31.66 -10.53
CA ASN A 293 7.48 32.08 -9.13
C ASN A 293 6.71 31.17 -8.15
N CYS A 294 6.11 30.07 -8.61
CA CYS A 294 5.45 29.10 -7.75
C CYS A 294 6.46 28.41 -6.83
N PRO A 295 6.29 28.45 -5.49
CA PRO A 295 7.20 27.76 -4.55
C PRO A 295 7.37 26.26 -4.82
N TYR A 296 6.37 25.61 -5.42
CA TYR A 296 6.45 24.20 -5.80
C TYR A 296 7.36 23.97 -7.02
N VAL A 297 7.22 24.81 -8.07
CA VAL A 297 8.09 24.78 -9.25
C VAL A 297 9.54 25.11 -8.88
N GLN A 298 9.75 26.07 -7.98
CA GLN A 298 11.09 26.45 -7.49
C GLN A 298 11.76 25.40 -6.58
N GLY A 299 11.14 24.24 -6.36
CA GLY A 299 11.67 23.18 -5.49
C GLY A 299 11.69 23.55 -4.01
N GLY A 300 10.87 24.52 -3.59
CA GLY A 300 10.73 24.92 -2.20
C GLY A 300 10.07 23.83 -1.35
N ALA A 301 10.40 23.80 -0.05
CA ALA A 301 9.81 22.87 0.90
C ALA A 301 8.37 23.30 1.25
N THR A 302 7.45 22.95 0.36
CA THR A 302 6.01 23.21 0.46
C THR A 302 5.30 22.14 1.30
N GLN A 303 4.00 22.33 1.48
CA GLN A 303 3.06 21.36 2.07
C GLN A 303 2.78 20.12 1.20
N ASN A 304 3.45 19.94 0.05
CA ASN A 304 3.22 18.78 -0.81
C ASN A 304 3.50 17.46 -0.07
N VAL A 305 2.54 16.54 -0.13
CA VAL A 305 2.74 15.15 0.28
C VAL A 305 2.76 14.30 -0.98
N PRO A 306 3.92 13.79 -1.40
CA PRO A 306 4.04 13.07 -2.65
C PRO A 306 3.43 11.67 -2.55
N LEU A 307 2.98 11.12 -3.67
CA LEU A 307 2.34 9.79 -3.75
C LEU A 307 3.21 8.70 -3.09
N SER A 308 4.53 8.79 -3.24
CA SER A 308 5.48 7.86 -2.61
C SER A 308 5.45 7.87 -1.07
N ALA A 309 5.24 9.03 -0.44
CA ALA A 309 5.17 9.14 1.02
C ALA A 309 3.86 8.53 1.55
N THR A 310 2.74 8.77 0.86
CA THR A 310 1.46 8.13 1.18
C THR A 310 1.55 6.60 1.01
N LEU A 311 2.04 6.09 -0.12
CA LEU A 311 2.21 4.65 -0.36
C LEU A 311 3.22 3.96 0.57
N ALA A 312 4.17 4.71 1.14
CA ALA A 312 5.11 4.18 2.12
C ALA A 312 4.55 4.17 3.57
N THR A 313 3.40 4.81 3.81
CA THR A 313 2.80 4.96 5.14
C THR A 313 1.32 4.56 5.23
N ALA A 314 0.73 4.09 4.13
CA ALA A 314 -0.68 3.67 4.02
C ALA A 314 -1.08 2.66 5.13
N PRO A 315 -2.31 2.70 5.65
CA PRO A 315 -2.78 1.69 6.59
C PRO A 315 -2.69 0.28 6.01
N ALA A 316 -2.44 -0.70 6.87
CA ALA A 316 -2.66 -2.11 6.56
C ALA A 316 -4.17 -2.42 6.57
N GLN A 317 -4.53 -3.49 5.87
CA GLN A 317 -5.89 -4.04 5.88
C GLN A 317 -5.94 -5.36 6.66
N LYS A 318 -7.15 -5.79 7.02
CA LYS A 318 -7.41 -7.12 7.57
C LYS A 318 -7.91 -8.02 6.46
N HIS A 319 -7.48 -9.28 6.48
CA HIS A 319 -8.06 -10.34 5.67
C HIS A 319 -9.44 -10.69 6.22
N GLY A 320 -10.49 -10.45 5.43
CA GLY A 320 -11.89 -10.54 5.87
C GLY A 320 -12.14 -9.72 7.14
N ASP A 321 -12.86 -10.31 8.10
CA ASP A 321 -13.12 -9.71 9.41
C ASP A 321 -11.92 -9.76 10.40
N GLY A 322 -10.83 -10.41 10.01
CA GLY A 322 -9.61 -10.55 10.80
C GLY A 322 -9.68 -11.58 11.93
N LYS A 323 -10.73 -12.42 12.03
CA LYS A 323 -10.83 -13.46 13.07
C LYS A 323 -9.84 -14.61 12.88
N GLU A 324 -9.35 -14.82 11.67
CA GLU A 324 -8.55 -15.98 11.31
C GLU A 324 -7.22 -15.59 10.63
N PRO A 325 -6.09 -16.21 11.00
CA PRO A 325 -4.81 -15.93 10.36
C PRO A 325 -4.75 -16.42 8.91
N ILE A 326 -4.03 -15.66 8.09
CA ILE A 326 -3.60 -16.05 6.75
C ILE A 326 -2.65 -17.25 6.88
N THR A 327 -2.95 -18.31 6.13
CA THR A 327 -2.16 -19.55 6.07
C THR A 327 -1.39 -19.69 4.76
N CYS A 328 -1.86 -19.08 3.68
CA CYS A 328 -1.20 -19.09 2.37
C CYS A 328 -1.22 -17.70 1.72
N VAL A 329 -0.16 -17.38 0.99
CA VAL A 329 -0.01 -16.18 0.14
C VAL A 329 0.42 -16.66 -1.24
N SER A 330 -0.31 -16.29 -2.29
CA SER A 330 0.04 -16.64 -3.67
C SER A 330 0.66 -15.48 -4.42
N SER A 331 1.95 -15.64 -4.70
CA SER A 331 2.79 -14.82 -5.58
C SER A 331 2.59 -15.10 -7.08
N SER A 332 1.96 -16.23 -7.40
CA SER A 332 2.12 -16.94 -8.67
C SER A 332 0.98 -16.66 -9.67
N SER A 333 0.53 -15.40 -9.72
CA SER A 333 -0.54 -14.93 -10.61
C SER A 333 -0.03 -14.64 -12.03
N SER A 334 -0.86 -14.83 -13.07
CA SER A 334 -0.57 -14.25 -14.39
C SER A 334 -0.75 -12.72 -14.39
N CYS A 335 -1.55 -12.21 -13.46
CA CYS A 335 -1.82 -10.79 -13.25
C CYS A 335 -0.88 -10.25 -12.16
N PRO A 336 0.23 -9.56 -12.51
CA PRO A 336 1.26 -9.16 -11.55
C PRO A 336 0.86 -7.99 -10.63
N HIS A 337 -0.35 -7.48 -10.81
CA HIS A 337 -1.00 -6.47 -9.96
C HIS A 337 -2.00 -7.10 -8.97
N LEU A 338 -2.19 -8.43 -8.97
CA LEU A 338 -3.06 -9.14 -8.04
C LEU A 338 -2.27 -10.11 -7.15
N MET A 339 -2.59 -10.12 -5.86
CA MET A 339 -2.09 -11.10 -4.90
C MET A 339 -3.24 -11.79 -4.19
N ALA A 340 -3.12 -13.09 -3.91
CA ALA A 340 -4.12 -13.81 -3.12
C ALA A 340 -3.59 -14.10 -1.70
N THR A 341 -4.43 -13.94 -0.69
CA THR A 341 -4.20 -14.50 0.65
C THR A 341 -5.38 -15.38 1.04
N SER A 342 -5.15 -16.43 1.83
CA SER A 342 -6.23 -17.34 2.26
C SER A 342 -6.04 -17.90 3.67
N THR A 343 -7.14 -18.31 4.31
CA THR A 343 -7.16 -18.96 5.63
C THR A 343 -7.29 -20.49 5.54
N LYS A 344 -7.34 -21.20 6.68
CA LYS A 344 -7.52 -22.68 6.67
C LYS A 344 -8.96 -23.10 6.40
N HIS A 345 -9.96 -22.22 6.59
CA HIS A 345 -11.37 -22.53 6.28
C HIS A 345 -11.82 -22.00 4.90
N GLY A 346 -10.91 -21.86 3.94
CA GLY A 346 -11.27 -21.56 2.55
C GLY A 346 -11.71 -20.12 2.27
N HIS A 347 -11.53 -19.18 3.22
CA HIS A 347 -11.71 -17.77 2.96
C HIS A 347 -10.49 -17.22 2.19
N ILE A 348 -10.72 -16.53 1.06
CA ILE A 348 -9.70 -16.05 0.13
C ILE A 348 -9.97 -14.58 -0.19
N CYS A 349 -8.97 -13.72 -0.02
CA CYS A 349 -9.00 -12.33 -0.43
C CYS A 349 -8.02 -12.12 -1.59
N ILE A 350 -8.50 -11.51 -2.68
CA ILE A 350 -7.68 -11.06 -3.81
C ILE A 350 -7.45 -9.56 -3.67
N TRP A 351 -6.19 -9.16 -3.63
CA TRP A 351 -5.73 -7.80 -3.38
C TRP A 351 -5.20 -7.18 -4.67
N ASP A 352 -5.62 -5.96 -4.99
CA ASP A 352 -4.90 -5.13 -5.94
C ASP A 352 -3.67 -4.52 -5.25
N VAL A 353 -2.52 -4.64 -5.92
CA VAL A 353 -1.21 -4.18 -5.47
C VAL A 353 -0.49 -3.32 -6.54
N SER A 354 -1.25 -2.75 -7.48
CA SER A 354 -0.74 -1.82 -8.49
C SER A 354 -0.34 -0.46 -7.90
N ASP A 355 -1.14 0.08 -6.98
CA ASP A 355 -0.96 1.39 -6.37
C ASP A 355 -1.15 1.33 -4.83
N GLN A 356 -2.30 1.76 -4.30
CA GLN A 356 -2.72 1.51 -2.92
C GLN A 356 -3.27 0.08 -2.80
N LEU A 357 -3.05 -0.55 -1.63
CA LEU A 357 -3.64 -1.86 -1.34
C LEU A 357 -5.15 -1.74 -1.27
N THR A 358 -5.87 -2.45 -2.12
CA THR A 358 -7.35 -2.54 -2.09
C THR A 358 -7.80 -3.99 -2.22
N LEU A 359 -8.97 -4.32 -1.70
CA LEU A 359 -9.59 -5.62 -1.88
C LEU A 359 -10.31 -5.63 -3.24
N ALA A 360 -9.81 -6.44 -4.18
CA ALA A 360 -10.39 -6.58 -5.51
C ALA A 360 -11.59 -7.54 -5.50
N CYS A 361 -11.50 -8.66 -4.79
CA CYS A 361 -12.63 -9.53 -4.48
C CYS A 361 -12.36 -10.45 -3.28
N GLU A 362 -13.43 -11.05 -2.77
CA GLU A 362 -13.44 -11.99 -1.66
C GLU A 362 -14.20 -13.25 -2.09
N ILE A 363 -13.70 -14.43 -1.71
CA ILE A 363 -14.23 -15.74 -2.10
C ILE A 363 -14.24 -16.63 -0.86
N VAL A 364 -15.34 -17.33 -0.63
CA VAL A 364 -15.46 -18.31 0.46
C VAL A 364 -15.67 -19.70 -0.14
N VAL A 365 -14.71 -20.59 0.05
CA VAL A 365 -14.78 -21.99 -0.40
C VAL A 365 -15.30 -22.86 0.74
N GLN A 366 -16.46 -23.48 0.54
CA GLN A 366 -17.06 -24.41 1.49
C GLN A 366 -16.67 -25.86 1.15
N GLU A 367 -16.74 -26.76 2.13
CA GLU A 367 -16.44 -28.19 1.89
C GLU A 367 -17.42 -28.83 0.87
N SER A 368 -18.66 -28.33 0.79
CA SER A 368 -19.66 -28.72 -0.24
C SER A 368 -19.13 -28.52 -1.66
N ASP A 369 -18.42 -27.42 -1.90
CA ASP A 369 -17.98 -26.99 -3.23
C ASP A 369 -16.91 -27.96 -3.77
N ILE A 370 -16.12 -28.54 -2.87
CA ILE A 370 -15.13 -29.57 -3.18
C ILE A 370 -15.82 -30.89 -3.55
N THR A 371 -16.93 -31.25 -2.89
CA THR A 371 -17.59 -32.55 -3.09
C THR A 371 -18.27 -32.70 -4.46
N HIS A 372 -18.75 -31.61 -5.06
CA HIS A 372 -19.32 -31.64 -6.42
C HIS A 372 -18.30 -32.02 -7.51
N SER A 373 -17.00 -31.88 -7.26
CA SER A 373 -15.94 -32.33 -8.19
C SER A 373 -15.63 -33.83 -8.12
N LYS A 374 -16.01 -34.53 -7.04
CA LYS A 374 -15.62 -35.94 -6.81
C LYS A 374 -16.62 -36.97 -7.32
N ASN A 375 -17.81 -36.54 -7.77
CA ASN A 375 -18.87 -37.43 -8.27
C ASN A 375 -19.01 -37.47 -9.80
N GLN A 376 -17.99 -37.02 -10.54
CA GLN A 376 -17.86 -37.33 -11.98
C GLN A 376 -16.93 -38.53 -12.16
N SER A 377 -17.51 -39.68 -12.52
CA SER A 377 -16.76 -40.84 -13.02
C SER A 377 -16.02 -40.45 -14.33
N PRO A 378 -14.85 -41.04 -14.64
CA PRO A 378 -13.96 -40.51 -15.67
C PRO A 378 -14.37 -40.93 -17.10
N VAL A 379 -15.52 -40.42 -17.59
CA VAL A 379 -15.88 -40.43 -19.02
C VAL A 379 -16.67 -39.16 -19.37
N GLY A 380 -16.06 -38.23 -20.09
CA GLY A 380 -16.71 -37.00 -20.56
C GLY A 380 -15.71 -35.87 -20.80
N GLU A 381 -15.39 -35.65 -22.07
CA GLU A 381 -14.51 -34.62 -22.68
C GLU A 381 -13.95 -33.49 -21.78
N VAL A 382 -12.63 -33.30 -21.88
CA VAL A 382 -11.95 -32.05 -21.51
C VAL A 382 -12.54 -30.91 -22.34
N VAL A 383 -13.36 -30.06 -21.73
CA VAL A 383 -13.87 -28.83 -22.36
C VAL A 383 -12.73 -27.83 -22.49
N HIS A 384 -12.03 -27.90 -23.63
CA HIS A 384 -11.14 -26.83 -24.06
C HIS A 384 -11.96 -25.57 -24.31
N ALA A 385 -11.64 -24.48 -23.60
CA ALA A 385 -12.25 -23.18 -23.83
C ALA A 385 -11.77 -22.59 -25.17
N TRP A 386 -12.53 -22.90 -26.22
CA TRP A 386 -12.60 -22.23 -27.53
C TRP A 386 -11.31 -22.13 -28.36
N GLY A 387 -11.19 -23.05 -29.32
CA GLY A 387 -10.42 -22.82 -30.55
C GLY A 387 -11.28 -22.11 -31.61
N GLU A 388 -10.64 -21.31 -32.46
CA GLU A 388 -11.29 -20.58 -33.56
C GLU A 388 -11.97 -21.52 -34.57
N LYS A 389 -13.14 -21.12 -35.09
CA LYS A 389 -13.75 -21.77 -36.25
C LYS A 389 -13.02 -21.35 -37.52
N ASN A 390 -12.08 -22.17 -37.98
CA ASN A 390 -11.66 -22.18 -39.39
C ASN A 390 -12.20 -23.43 -40.09
N ASN A 391 -12.79 -23.22 -41.27
CA ASN A 391 -13.48 -24.27 -42.01
C ASN A 391 -12.51 -25.33 -42.56
N SER A 392 -12.95 -26.58 -42.44
CA SER A 392 -12.65 -27.75 -43.28
C SER A 392 -11.78 -27.56 -44.53
N LEU A 393 -10.76 -28.41 -44.71
CA LEU A 393 -10.88 -29.61 -45.58
C LEU A 393 -9.65 -30.54 -45.51
N ASP A 394 -9.93 -31.83 -45.71
CA ASP A 394 -9.10 -32.95 -46.19
C ASP A 394 -7.92 -33.57 -45.37
N LYS A 395 -8.06 -34.90 -45.22
CA LYS A 395 -7.10 -35.97 -44.88
C LYS A 395 -6.43 -36.50 -46.20
N PRO A 396 -5.58 -37.56 -46.24
CA PRO A 396 -5.08 -38.47 -45.17
C PRO A 396 -3.56 -38.82 -45.19
N GLY A 397 -3.10 -39.51 -44.14
CA GLY A 397 -2.15 -40.64 -44.30
C GLY A 397 -0.98 -40.74 -43.30
N GLY A 398 -0.75 -41.94 -42.71
CA GLY A 398 0.53 -42.30 -42.06
C GLY A 398 0.45 -43.19 -40.81
N ASN A 399 0.79 -44.49 -40.94
CA ASN A 399 1.03 -45.44 -39.83
C ASN A 399 2.23 -44.99 -38.97
N SER A 400 2.41 -45.36 -37.68
CA SER A 400 2.66 -46.74 -37.23
C SER A 400 3.05 -46.84 -35.73
N LYS A 401 2.65 -47.97 -35.09
CA LYS A 401 3.39 -48.82 -34.11
C LYS A 401 3.99 -48.18 -32.84
N ASP A 402 3.46 -48.53 -31.66
CA ASP A 402 3.80 -49.72 -30.81
C ASP A 402 5.03 -49.50 -29.91
N LYS A 403 4.83 -49.46 -28.58
CA LYS A 403 5.29 -50.53 -27.66
C LYS A 403 4.97 -50.26 -26.18
N SER A 404 4.55 -51.32 -25.50
CA SER A 404 4.67 -51.56 -24.05
C SER A 404 6.16 -51.76 -23.67
N SER A 405 6.61 -51.93 -22.43
CA SER A 405 6.00 -52.28 -21.14
C SER A 405 6.90 -51.65 -20.02
N ASP A 406 6.82 -51.88 -18.71
CA ASP A 406 6.16 -52.87 -17.83
C ASP A 406 5.57 -52.16 -16.57
N ALA A 407 5.20 -52.91 -15.53
CA ALA A 407 4.82 -52.42 -14.20
C ALA A 407 5.55 -53.22 -13.10
N GLU A 408 5.92 -52.56 -12.01
CA GLU A 408 6.34 -53.20 -10.75
C GLU A 408 5.55 -52.56 -9.59
N GLU A 409 4.97 -53.40 -8.74
CA GLU A 409 4.25 -53.02 -7.52
C GLU A 409 5.20 -53.12 -6.33
N GLU A 410 5.29 -52.09 -5.49
CA GLU A 410 5.82 -52.20 -4.11
C GLU A 410 5.07 -51.27 -3.14
N GLU A 411 5.28 -51.51 -1.84
CA GLU A 411 4.21 -51.49 -0.82
C GLU A 411 3.80 -50.11 -0.24
N VAL A 412 2.61 -50.11 0.38
CA VAL A 412 1.98 -48.98 1.06
C VAL A 412 2.64 -48.70 2.42
N GLY A 413 3.17 -47.48 2.58
CA GLY A 413 3.48 -46.89 3.89
C GLY A 413 2.52 -45.73 4.20
N ASP A 414 1.96 -45.71 5.41
CA ASP A 414 1.05 -44.65 5.87
C ASP A 414 1.78 -43.32 6.12
N ASP A 415 1.84 -42.46 5.11
CA ASP A 415 2.16 -41.04 5.24
C ASP A 415 0.87 -40.17 5.17
N PRO A 416 0.69 -39.17 6.05
CA PRO A 416 -0.45 -38.27 5.96
C PRO A 416 -0.41 -37.42 4.68
N PRO A 417 -1.55 -37.13 4.03
CA PRO A 417 -1.55 -36.57 2.68
C PRO A 417 -0.95 -35.17 2.65
N LEU A 418 0.20 -35.04 1.98
CA LEU A 418 0.74 -33.78 1.51
C LEU A 418 -0.23 -33.18 0.49
N VAL A 419 -1.04 -32.22 0.93
CA VAL A 419 -1.91 -31.43 0.04
C VAL A 419 -1.02 -30.54 -0.84
N LEU A 420 -0.68 -31.07 -2.01
CA LEU A 420 -0.13 -30.30 -3.11
C LEU A 420 -1.20 -29.31 -3.58
N PHE A 421 -1.10 -28.06 -3.13
CA PHE A 421 -1.86 -26.96 -3.71
C PHE A 421 -1.45 -26.81 -5.18
N GLY A 422 -2.31 -27.32 -6.07
CA GLY A 422 -2.19 -27.07 -7.50
C GLY A 422 -2.17 -25.57 -7.78
N LYS A 423 -1.37 -25.14 -8.76
CA LYS A 423 -1.33 -23.74 -9.19
C LYS A 423 -2.74 -23.22 -9.47
N LEU A 424 -3.17 -22.22 -8.71
CA LEU A 424 -4.31 -21.40 -9.09
C LEU A 424 -3.88 -20.50 -10.26
N VAL A 425 -4.02 -21.02 -11.48
CA VAL A 425 -3.76 -20.25 -12.70
C VAL A 425 -4.96 -19.36 -12.96
N ILE A 426 -4.93 -18.14 -12.41
CA ILE A 426 -5.76 -17.05 -12.92
C ILE A 426 -5.25 -16.79 -14.34
N SER A 427 -6.08 -17.00 -15.36
CA SER A 427 -5.76 -16.69 -16.76
C SER A 427 -6.51 -15.43 -17.18
N GLY A 428 -5.79 -14.32 -17.33
CA GLY A 428 -6.36 -13.09 -17.89
C GLY A 428 -6.69 -13.25 -19.37
N GLY A 429 -7.97 -13.13 -19.74
CA GLY A 429 -8.45 -13.18 -21.12
C GLY A 429 -9.74 -12.38 -21.27
N GLY A 430 -9.64 -11.19 -21.87
CA GLY A 430 -10.76 -10.29 -22.11
C GLY A 430 -10.28 -8.83 -22.20
N GLU A 431 -10.48 -8.21 -23.37
CA GLU A 431 -10.35 -6.76 -23.54
C GLU A 431 -11.43 -6.01 -22.74
N PRO A 432 -11.20 -4.74 -22.34
CA PRO A 432 -12.13 -4.03 -21.46
C PRO A 432 -13.41 -3.66 -22.19
N GLN A 433 -14.49 -4.38 -21.91
CA GLN A 433 -15.84 -3.84 -22.11
C GLN A 433 -16.25 -3.02 -20.88
N SER A 434 -16.97 -1.93 -21.15
CA SER A 434 -17.31 -0.87 -20.20
C SER A 434 -17.93 -1.37 -18.90
N LEU A 435 -17.49 -0.77 -17.79
CA LEU A 435 -18.14 -0.84 -16.47
C LEU A 435 -19.50 -0.14 -16.51
N ASP A 436 -20.49 -0.79 -17.10
CA ASP A 436 -21.90 -0.44 -16.96
C ASP A 436 -22.78 -1.70 -16.99
N SER A 437 -23.76 -1.75 -16.09
CA SER A 437 -24.73 -2.84 -15.89
C SER A 437 -24.18 -4.23 -15.48
N CYS A 438 -24.06 -4.46 -14.16
CA CYS A 438 -24.46 -5.76 -13.60
C CYS A 438 -24.97 -5.66 -12.13
N LYS A 439 -26.03 -4.86 -11.92
CA LYS A 439 -26.96 -5.10 -10.82
C LYS A 439 -28.03 -6.08 -11.29
N GLN A 440 -27.93 -7.37 -10.96
CA GLN A 440 -29.08 -8.26 -10.75
C GLN A 440 -28.69 -9.65 -10.23
N SER A 441 -29.27 -9.98 -9.06
CA SER A 441 -29.93 -11.24 -8.70
C SER A 441 -29.51 -12.57 -9.35
N TYR A 442 -29.25 -13.60 -8.55
CA TYR A 442 -30.18 -14.68 -8.13
C TYR A 442 -29.37 -15.68 -7.24
N VAL A 443 -29.82 -15.98 -6.01
CA VAL A 443 -30.58 -17.20 -5.59
C VAL A 443 -29.81 -18.49 -5.80
#